data_AF-A0A1M6K343-F1
#
_entry.id   AF-A0A1M6K343-F1
#
_cell.length_a   1.000
_cell.length_b   1.000
_cell.length_c   1.000
_cell.angle_alpha   90.00
_cell.angle_beta   90.00
_cell.angle_gamma   90.00
#
_symmetry.space_group_name_H-M   'P 1'
#
loop_
_entity.id
_entity.type
_entity.pdbx_description
1 polymer ?
#
loop_
_entity_poly.entity_id
_entity_poly.type
_entity_poly.pdbx_seq_one_letter_code
_entity_poly.pdbx_strand_id
1 'polypeptide(L)'
;MKTFLNRRSVLTGPSHLVQIERENTAAPVSPDDREEAALAAAAGVTPEAPPTPTPMRPVTTLRQVQVVPSQVSARGVQIADTADIEWLAEEEALTPFRVFRSFDYSVSLLFHAKELTYYVALYQDGSLWRALKAADLEAAETAFLHFEEQATRLSEGETRRAQLEAQNEQLARLIARSEAQAERLRNDLQRRGAQEHAVSNRQHQVHKEVSQLEAQRVAAQAHLNKAHRQIHQLSLTSNEAIPHLPNR
;
A
#
# COMPACT_ATOMS: atom_id res chain seq x y z
N MET A 1 -5.18 0.62 54.03
CA MET A 1 -5.34 -0.38 52.97
C MET A 1 -6.73 -0.24 52.39
N LYS A 2 -6.86 0.32 51.17
CA LYS A 2 -8.15 0.63 50.54
C LYS A 2 -8.43 -0.42 49.48
N THR A 3 -9.49 -1.18 49.72
CA THR A 3 -9.85 -2.35 48.94
C THR A 3 -11.29 -2.18 48.47
N PHE A 4 -11.40 -2.03 47.15
CA PHE A 4 -12.46 -2.49 46.26
C PHE A 4 -13.90 -1.94 46.26
N LEU A 5 -14.27 -1.64 45.01
CA LEU A 5 -15.55 -1.88 44.34
C LEU A 5 -16.73 -0.98 44.71
N ASN A 6 -17.08 -0.10 43.76
CA ASN A 6 -18.47 0.06 43.39
C ASN A 6 -18.64 0.06 41.86
N ARG A 7 -19.29 -0.99 41.37
CA ARG A 7 -19.90 -1.06 40.03
C ARG A 7 -21.19 -0.24 40.07
N ARG A 8 -21.50 0.48 38.99
CA ARG A 8 -22.84 0.52 38.36
C ARG A 8 -22.84 1.58 37.25
N SER A 9 -22.91 1.12 36.00
CA SER A 9 -23.94 1.61 35.08
C SER A 9 -24.16 0.55 34.00
N VAL A 10 -25.42 0.45 33.60
CA VAL A 10 -26.11 -0.68 33.01
C VAL A 10 -26.97 -0.07 31.89
N LEU A 11 -27.01 -0.74 30.71
CA LEU A 11 -28.07 -0.65 29.69
C LEU A 11 -28.15 0.72 28.94
N THR A 12 -28.45 0.89 27.64
CA THR A 12 -28.80 0.09 26.46
C THR A 12 -28.78 1.08 25.27
N GLY A 13 -28.58 0.61 24.03
CA GLY A 13 -28.46 1.43 22.81
C GLY A 13 -29.76 2.10 22.32
N PRO A 14 -29.98 2.37 21.00
CA PRO A 14 -29.16 2.01 19.83
C PRO A 14 -28.73 3.17 18.91
N SER A 15 -27.72 2.87 18.10
CA SER A 15 -27.25 3.58 16.92
C SER A 15 -28.36 3.98 15.94
N HIS A 16 -28.27 5.18 15.38
CA HIS A 16 -28.92 5.51 14.11
C HIS A 16 -27.85 5.67 13.03
N LEU A 17 -27.98 4.87 11.97
CA LEU A 17 -27.14 4.88 10.78
C LEU A 17 -27.43 6.10 9.92
N VAL A 18 -26.35 6.60 9.32
CA VAL A 18 -26.28 7.58 8.24
C VAL A 18 -26.69 6.88 6.93
N GLN A 19 -27.63 7.47 6.20
CA GLN A 19 -27.82 7.23 4.76
C GLN A 19 -27.59 8.55 4.03
N ILE A 20 -26.59 8.55 3.14
CA ILE A 20 -26.35 9.64 2.18
C ILE A 20 -27.00 9.16 0.88
N GLU A 21 -28.09 9.80 0.50
CA GLU A 21 -28.74 9.63 -0.80
C GLU A 21 -27.85 10.19 -1.91
N ARG A 22 -27.47 9.33 -2.84
CA ARG A 22 -27.09 9.70 -4.21
C ARG A 22 -28.33 9.48 -5.06
N GLU A 23 -28.87 10.55 -5.63
CA GLU A 23 -29.77 10.42 -6.77
C GLU A 23 -29.44 11.52 -7.78
N ASN A 24 -28.75 11.11 -8.85
CA ASN A 24 -28.55 11.90 -10.05
C ASN A 24 -29.56 11.37 -11.08
N THR A 25 -30.51 12.21 -11.42
CA THR A 25 -31.62 11.94 -12.33
C THR A 25 -31.13 12.03 -13.79
N ALA A 26 -31.27 10.94 -14.56
CA ALA A 26 -31.58 10.97 -16.00
C ALA A 26 -31.81 9.55 -16.55
N ALA A 27 -32.99 9.33 -17.12
CA ALA A 27 -33.36 8.20 -17.98
C ALA A 27 -33.49 8.69 -19.44
N PRO A 28 -33.94 7.89 -20.42
CA PRO A 28 -33.34 6.67 -20.98
C PRO A 28 -33.22 6.75 -22.52
N VAL A 29 -32.42 5.88 -23.16
CA VAL A 29 -32.50 5.62 -24.61
C VAL A 29 -32.33 4.12 -24.86
N SER A 30 -33.40 3.47 -25.32
CA SER A 30 -33.34 2.20 -26.08
C SER A 30 -32.91 2.48 -27.52
N PRO A 31 -32.30 1.50 -28.20
CA PRO A 31 -33.11 0.87 -29.24
C PRO A 31 -33.00 -0.66 -29.30
N ASP A 32 -34.11 -1.19 -29.78
CA ASP A 32 -34.46 -2.55 -30.17
C ASP A 32 -33.46 -3.27 -31.09
N ASP A 33 -33.60 -4.60 -31.05
CA ASP A 33 -33.48 -5.54 -32.15
C ASP A 33 -32.16 -5.59 -32.90
N ARG A 34 -31.27 -6.48 -32.46
CA ARG A 34 -30.53 -7.34 -33.38
C ARG A 34 -29.98 -8.57 -32.67
N GLU A 35 -30.36 -9.72 -33.23
CA GLU A 35 -29.65 -10.99 -33.17
C GLU A 35 -29.96 -11.90 -31.97
N GLU A 36 -31.26 -12.14 -31.78
CA GLU A 36 -31.74 -13.48 -31.45
C GLU A 36 -31.70 -14.35 -32.72
N ALA A 37 -30.50 -14.82 -33.09
CA ALA A 37 -30.34 -15.88 -34.07
C ALA A 37 -29.14 -16.75 -33.67
N ALA A 38 -29.39 -18.05 -33.54
CA ALA A 38 -28.43 -19.14 -33.38
C ALA A 38 -27.98 -19.51 -31.95
N LEU A 39 -28.94 -19.80 -31.08
CA LEU A 39 -28.83 -20.97 -30.20
C LEU A 39 -28.96 -22.26 -31.03
N ALA A 40 -27.85 -22.75 -31.59
CA ALA A 40 -27.72 -24.15 -32.05
C ALA A 40 -26.26 -24.49 -32.41
N ALA A 41 -25.50 -25.02 -31.46
CA ALA A 41 -24.53 -26.12 -31.66
C ALA A 41 -23.57 -26.23 -30.46
N ALA A 42 -24.04 -26.84 -29.38
CA ALA A 42 -23.15 -27.41 -28.37
C ALA A 42 -22.78 -28.84 -28.81
N ALA A 43 -21.56 -29.03 -29.33
CA ALA A 43 -20.83 -30.31 -29.31
C ALA A 43 -19.46 -30.12 -29.98
N GLY A 44 -18.40 -30.14 -29.18
CA GLY A 44 -17.03 -30.04 -29.70
C GLY A 44 -16.02 -29.94 -28.57
N VAL A 45 -15.90 -31.01 -27.78
CA VAL A 45 -14.81 -31.19 -26.83
C VAL A 45 -13.56 -31.57 -27.63
N THR A 46 -12.58 -30.66 -27.70
CA THR A 46 -11.25 -30.94 -28.24
C THR A 46 -10.23 -30.86 -27.10
N PRO A 47 -9.34 -31.87 -26.94
CA PRO A 47 -8.39 -31.90 -25.84
C PRO A 47 -7.28 -30.86 -26.07
N GLU A 48 -7.00 -30.09 -25.02
CA GLU A 48 -5.97 -29.08 -24.91
C GLU A 48 -4.56 -29.73 -24.93
N ALA A 49 -3.74 -29.33 -25.89
CA ALA A 49 -2.34 -29.72 -26.03
C ALA A 49 -1.45 -28.91 -25.04
N PRO A 50 -0.32 -29.47 -24.58
CA PRO A 50 0.46 -28.88 -23.50
C PRO A 50 1.15 -27.56 -23.89
N PRO A 51 1.37 -26.63 -22.93
CA PRO A 51 1.99 -25.34 -23.22
C PRO A 51 3.48 -25.52 -23.56
N THR A 52 3.85 -25.07 -24.76
CA THR A 52 5.24 -24.89 -25.17
C THR A 52 5.89 -23.75 -24.37
N PRO A 53 7.14 -23.91 -23.89
CA PRO A 53 7.83 -22.88 -23.13
C PRO A 53 8.18 -21.70 -24.04
N THR A 54 7.70 -20.51 -23.67
CA THR A 54 8.10 -19.23 -24.27
C THR A 54 9.60 -19.02 -24.12
N PRO A 55 10.35 -18.68 -25.18
CA PRO A 55 11.76 -18.39 -25.06
C PRO A 55 11.97 -17.08 -24.28
N MET A 56 12.78 -17.17 -23.23
CA MET A 56 13.22 -16.05 -22.40
C MET A 56 13.89 -15.00 -23.30
N ARG A 57 13.39 -13.74 -23.26
CA ARG A 57 14.05 -12.61 -23.90
C ARG A 57 15.39 -12.34 -23.20
N PRO A 58 16.52 -12.22 -23.94
CA PRO A 58 17.79 -11.88 -23.34
C PRO A 58 17.75 -10.46 -22.78
N VAL A 59 18.20 -10.30 -21.54
CA VAL A 59 18.42 -9.01 -20.90
C VAL A 59 19.50 -8.27 -21.68
N THR A 60 19.15 -7.13 -22.27
CA THR A 60 20.09 -6.25 -22.96
C THR A 60 21.16 -5.79 -21.97
N THR A 61 22.41 -6.19 -22.22
CA THR A 61 23.56 -5.74 -21.44
C THR A 61 23.73 -4.24 -21.63
N LEU A 62 23.92 -3.52 -20.52
CA LEU A 62 24.19 -2.09 -20.50
C LEU A 62 25.47 -1.81 -21.29
N ARG A 63 25.32 -1.19 -22.46
CA ARG A 63 26.45 -0.78 -23.30
C ARG A 63 27.15 0.39 -22.63
N GLN A 64 28.44 0.21 -22.31
CA GLN A 64 29.31 1.27 -21.81
C GLN A 64 29.34 2.41 -22.83
N VAL A 65 28.86 3.58 -22.42
CA VAL A 65 29.00 4.83 -23.16
C VAL A 65 30.45 5.26 -23.04
N GLN A 66 31.20 5.18 -24.15
CA GLN A 66 32.53 5.79 -24.21
C GLN A 66 32.37 7.30 -24.13
N VAL A 67 32.85 7.89 -23.03
CA VAL A 67 33.03 9.32 -22.89
C VAL A 67 34.26 9.71 -23.70
N VAL A 68 34.07 10.04 -24.98
CA VAL A 68 35.13 10.63 -25.79
C VAL A 68 35.34 12.06 -25.28
N PRO A 69 36.56 12.46 -24.86
CA PRO A 69 36.81 13.85 -24.51
C PRO A 69 36.71 14.68 -25.80
N SER A 70 35.64 15.46 -25.94
CA SER A 70 35.55 16.52 -26.94
C SER A 70 36.70 17.49 -26.67
N GLN A 71 37.77 17.41 -27.45
CA GLN A 71 38.87 18.35 -27.38
C GLN A 71 38.41 19.68 -27.96
N VAL A 72 38.22 20.66 -27.09
CA VAL A 72 37.90 22.04 -27.48
C VAL A 72 39.19 22.66 -28.03
N SER A 73 39.27 22.79 -29.35
CA SER A 73 40.23 23.68 -29.99
C SER A 73 39.51 25.00 -30.31
N ALA A 74 39.24 25.78 -29.27
CA ALA A 74 38.79 27.17 -29.43
C ALA A 74 40.04 28.03 -29.58
N ARG A 75 40.17 28.75 -30.70
CA ARG A 75 41.27 29.70 -30.91
C ARG A 75 41.25 30.72 -29.77
N GLY A 76 42.25 30.68 -28.89
CA GLY A 76 42.40 31.63 -27.77
C GLY A 76 42.11 31.07 -26.37
N VAL A 77 41.72 29.80 -26.24
CA VAL A 77 41.55 29.13 -24.94
C VAL A 77 42.69 28.13 -24.72
N GLN A 78 43.32 28.18 -23.55
CA GLN A 78 44.40 27.29 -23.16
C GLN A 78 44.00 26.49 -21.93
N ILE A 79 44.52 25.27 -21.78
CA ILE A 79 44.36 24.51 -20.54
C ILE A 79 45.12 25.27 -19.43
N ALA A 80 44.43 25.52 -18.32
CA ALA A 80 45.03 26.13 -17.14
C ALA A 80 45.46 25.03 -16.18
N ASP A 81 46.55 25.27 -15.45
CA ASP A 81 46.91 24.41 -14.33
C ASP A 81 45.87 24.59 -13.22
N THR A 82 45.42 23.47 -12.65
CA THR A 82 44.45 23.47 -11.55
C THR A 82 45.09 24.02 -10.27
N ALA A 83 46.38 23.75 -10.05
CA ALA A 83 47.11 24.23 -8.88
C ALA A 83 47.21 25.77 -8.86
N ASP A 84 47.42 26.38 -10.04
CA ASP A 84 47.48 27.84 -10.18
C ASP A 84 46.14 28.48 -9.78
N ILE A 85 45.02 27.87 -10.15
CA ILE A 85 43.69 28.41 -9.85
C ILE A 85 43.33 28.22 -8.38
N GLU A 86 43.68 27.09 -7.79
CA GLU A 86 43.50 26.87 -6.35
C GLU A 86 44.30 27.90 -5.56
N TRP A 87 45.57 28.12 -5.92
CA TRP A 87 46.41 29.14 -5.29
C TRP A 87 45.85 30.56 -5.48
N LEU A 88 45.44 30.93 -6.70
CA LEU A 88 44.83 32.24 -6.98
C LEU A 88 43.49 32.42 -6.26
N ALA A 89 42.74 31.34 -6.03
CA ALA A 89 41.51 31.36 -5.25
C ALA A 89 41.79 31.55 -3.75
N GLU A 90 42.82 30.91 -3.20
CA GLU A 90 43.27 31.10 -1.81
C GLU A 90 43.76 32.53 -1.56
N GLU A 91 44.40 33.15 -2.54
CA GLU A 91 44.81 34.57 -2.47
C GLU A 91 43.64 35.56 -2.65
N GLU A 92 42.40 35.08 -2.82
CA GLU A 92 41.22 35.89 -3.18
C GLU A 92 41.47 36.78 -4.42
N ALA A 93 42.34 36.32 -5.32
CA ALA A 93 42.80 37.08 -6.49
C ALA A 93 41.89 36.92 -7.72
N LEU A 94 40.84 36.10 -7.60
CA LEU A 94 39.88 35.77 -8.65
C LEU A 94 38.49 36.34 -8.31
N THR A 95 37.95 37.16 -9.21
CA THR A 95 36.59 37.69 -9.09
C THR A 95 35.63 36.81 -9.89
N PRO A 96 34.61 36.19 -9.27
CA PRO A 96 33.61 35.41 -10.00
C PRO A 96 32.66 36.32 -10.79
N PHE A 97 32.58 36.08 -12.09
CA PHE A 97 31.63 36.76 -12.99
C PHE A 97 30.33 35.97 -13.11
N ARG A 98 30.43 34.65 -13.22
CA ARG A 98 29.28 33.77 -13.36
C ARG A 98 29.57 32.42 -12.73
N VAL A 99 28.57 31.87 -12.06
CA VAL A 99 28.62 30.52 -11.50
C VAL A 99 27.38 29.76 -11.93
N PHE A 100 27.58 28.58 -12.52
CA PHE A 100 26.55 27.60 -12.81
C PHE A 100 26.70 26.43 -11.84
N ARG A 101 25.60 25.90 -11.33
CA ARG A 101 25.59 24.73 -10.43
C ARG A 101 24.47 23.79 -10.83
N SER A 102 24.80 22.50 -10.97
CA SER A 102 23.85 21.42 -11.16
C SER A 102 24.32 20.21 -10.35
N PHE A 103 23.60 19.89 -9.27
CA PHE A 103 24.00 18.87 -8.30
C PHE A 103 25.45 19.10 -7.81
N ASP A 104 26.29 18.07 -7.87
CA ASP A 104 27.68 18.12 -7.42
C ASP A 104 28.62 18.78 -8.44
N TYR A 105 28.11 19.18 -9.61
CA TYR A 105 28.90 19.84 -10.64
C TYR A 105 28.69 21.35 -10.59
N SER A 106 29.78 22.10 -10.66
CA SER A 106 29.71 23.56 -10.79
C SER A 106 30.74 24.09 -11.76
N VAL A 107 30.36 25.14 -12.48
CA VAL A 107 31.24 25.85 -13.42
C VAL A 107 31.34 27.29 -12.98
N SER A 108 32.55 27.84 -12.94
CA SER A 108 32.77 29.24 -12.57
C SER A 108 33.60 29.94 -13.63
N LEU A 109 33.10 31.07 -14.11
CA LEU A 109 33.85 32.06 -14.88
C LEU A 109 34.44 33.06 -13.89
N LEU A 110 35.76 33.11 -13.85
CA LEU A 110 36.57 33.84 -12.88
C LEU A 110 37.46 34.82 -13.65
N PHE A 111 37.68 36.01 -13.10
CA PHE A 111 38.54 37.03 -13.69
C PHE A 111 39.69 37.38 -12.76
N HIS A 112 40.91 37.32 -13.28
CA HIS A 112 42.09 37.75 -12.57
C HIS A 112 42.48 39.17 -12.98
N ALA A 113 42.22 40.14 -12.11
CA ALA A 113 42.39 41.56 -12.44
C ALA A 113 43.85 41.99 -12.67
N LYS A 114 44.83 41.32 -12.03
CA LYS A 114 46.26 41.69 -12.15
C LYS A 114 46.82 41.35 -13.53
N GLU A 115 46.44 40.20 -14.08
CA GLU A 115 46.91 39.72 -15.40
C GLU A 115 45.87 39.90 -16.51
N LEU A 116 44.71 40.48 -16.21
CA LEU A 116 43.58 40.66 -17.12
C LEU A 116 43.20 39.37 -17.86
N THR A 117 43.27 38.24 -17.15
CA THR A 117 43.05 36.90 -17.71
C THR A 117 41.78 36.30 -17.14
N TYR A 118 41.02 35.62 -17.99
CA TYR A 118 39.80 34.90 -17.60
C TYR A 118 40.12 33.43 -17.37
N TYR A 119 39.54 32.87 -16.32
CA TYR A 119 39.62 31.46 -15.98
C TYR A 119 38.22 30.86 -15.97
N VAL A 120 38.09 29.68 -16.54
CA VAL A 120 36.86 28.88 -16.51
C VAL A 120 37.18 27.58 -15.81
N ALA A 121 36.56 27.37 -14.65
CA ALA A 121 36.83 26.23 -13.78
C ALA A 121 35.58 25.33 -13.69
N LEU A 122 35.75 24.04 -13.93
CA LEU A 122 34.75 23.00 -13.72
C LEU A 122 35.12 22.22 -12.46
N TYR A 123 34.21 22.19 -11.50
CA TYR A 123 34.32 21.48 -10.24
C TYR A 123 33.36 20.29 -10.20
N GLN A 124 33.78 19.24 -9.50
CA GLN A 124 32.99 18.09 -9.13
C GLN A 124 33.11 17.87 -7.63
N ASP A 125 31.99 17.87 -6.91
CA ASP A 125 31.92 17.74 -5.45
C ASP A 125 32.90 18.69 -4.73
N GLY A 126 32.94 19.94 -5.19
CA GLY A 126 33.84 20.98 -4.68
C GLY A 126 35.32 20.83 -5.09
N SER A 127 35.72 19.72 -5.71
CA SER A 127 37.08 19.51 -6.21
C SER A 127 37.24 20.05 -7.62
N LEU A 128 38.32 20.81 -7.88
CA LEU A 128 38.59 21.34 -9.21
C LEU A 128 38.97 20.19 -10.16
N TRP A 129 38.16 19.96 -11.18
CA TRP A 129 38.38 18.85 -12.12
C TRP A 129 39.09 19.29 -13.39
N ARG A 130 38.67 20.42 -13.97
CA ARG A 130 39.26 20.97 -15.19
C ARG A 130 39.25 22.47 -15.14
N ALA A 131 40.26 23.07 -15.74
CA ALA A 131 40.28 24.50 -15.91
C ALA A 131 40.86 24.94 -17.25
N LEU A 132 40.36 26.07 -17.71
CA LEU A 132 40.76 26.73 -18.94
C LEU A 132 41.06 28.19 -18.64
N LYS A 133 42.02 28.77 -19.35
CA LYS A 133 42.31 30.19 -19.34
C LYS A 133 42.09 30.80 -20.72
N ALA A 134 41.62 32.02 -20.76
CA ALA A 134 41.40 32.79 -21.99
C ALA A 134 41.82 34.24 -21.77
N ALA A 135 42.41 34.85 -22.80
CA ALA A 135 42.79 36.27 -22.77
C ALA A 135 41.62 37.20 -23.09
N ASP A 136 40.57 36.68 -23.75
CA ASP A 136 39.39 37.42 -24.16
C ASP A 136 38.15 36.89 -23.47
N LEU A 137 37.21 37.79 -23.15
CA LEU A 137 35.97 37.46 -22.48
C LEU A 137 35.09 36.58 -23.37
N GLU A 138 34.98 36.87 -24.67
CA GLU A 138 34.14 36.08 -25.59
C GLU A 138 34.60 34.61 -25.68
N ALA A 139 35.93 34.40 -25.68
CA ALA A 139 36.52 33.07 -25.66
C ALA A 139 36.26 32.36 -24.32
N ALA A 140 36.32 33.08 -23.20
CA ALA A 140 36.01 32.55 -21.87
C ALA A 140 34.52 32.18 -21.73
N GLU A 141 33.61 33.01 -22.25
CA GLU A 141 32.17 32.74 -22.25
C GLU A 141 31.83 31.50 -23.08
N THR A 142 32.45 31.35 -24.25
CA THR A 142 32.27 30.15 -25.08
C THR A 142 32.75 28.89 -24.36
N ALA A 143 33.89 28.96 -23.67
CA ALA A 143 34.41 27.86 -22.85
C ALA A 143 33.49 27.56 -21.64
N PHE A 144 32.94 28.60 -21.01
CA PHE A 144 31.97 28.47 -19.92
C PHE A 144 30.71 27.74 -20.36
N LEU A 145 30.11 28.13 -21.50
CA LEU A 145 28.91 27.47 -22.03
C LEU A 145 29.16 25.99 -22.33
N HIS A 146 30.34 25.65 -22.88
CA HIS A 146 30.70 24.26 -23.11
C HIS A 146 30.82 23.45 -21.81
N PHE A 147 31.44 24.02 -20.76
CA PHE A 147 31.47 23.38 -19.45
C PHE A 147 30.09 23.31 -18.78
N GLU A 148 29.21 24.30 -19.00
CA GLU A 148 27.81 24.27 -18.56
C GLU A 148 27.05 23.10 -19.20
N GLU A 149 27.19 22.91 -20.52
CA GLU A 149 26.62 21.75 -21.21
C GLU A 149 27.20 20.42 -20.67
N GLN A 150 28.50 20.36 -20.42
CA GLN A 150 29.13 19.17 -19.85
C GLN A 150 28.61 18.88 -18.43
N ALA A 151 28.56 19.88 -17.55
CA ALA A 151 28.03 19.74 -16.19
C ALA A 151 26.56 19.33 -16.20
N THR A 152 25.76 19.89 -17.12
CA THR A 152 24.36 19.51 -17.31
C THR A 152 24.25 18.02 -17.67
N ARG A 153 24.98 17.55 -18.68
CA ARG A 153 24.99 16.14 -19.09
C ARG A 153 25.41 15.18 -17.98
N LEU A 154 26.44 15.55 -17.22
CA LEU A 154 26.91 14.76 -16.08
C LEU A 154 25.85 14.68 -14.96
N SER A 155 25.09 15.75 -14.76
CA SER A 155 24.02 15.82 -13.76
C SER A 155 22.71 15.14 -14.18
N GLU A 156 22.54 14.74 -15.45
CA GLU A 156 21.35 14.02 -15.92
C GLU A 156 21.18 12.68 -15.19
N GLY A 157 22.28 12.00 -14.90
CA GLY A 157 22.29 10.75 -14.13
C GLY A 157 21.78 10.96 -12.70
N GLU A 158 22.27 11.99 -12.02
CA GLU A 158 21.83 12.38 -10.67
C GLU A 158 20.36 12.79 -10.65
N THR A 159 19.92 13.54 -11.66
CA THR A 159 18.52 13.92 -11.83
C THR A 159 17.63 12.69 -11.92
N ARG A 160 18.01 11.72 -12.77
CA ARG A 160 17.25 10.48 -12.94
C ARG A 160 17.27 9.63 -11.67
N ARG A 161 18.39 9.57 -10.97
CA ARG A 161 18.53 8.87 -9.68
C ARG A 161 17.56 9.45 -8.66
N ALA A 162 17.58 10.76 -8.43
CA ALA A 162 16.70 11.43 -7.48
C ALA A 162 15.21 11.21 -7.81
N GLN A 163 14.84 11.24 -9.08
CA GLN A 163 13.47 10.94 -9.52
C GLN A 163 13.06 9.49 -9.22
N LEU A 164 13.94 8.52 -9.51
CA LEU A 164 13.67 7.10 -9.25
C LEU A 164 13.59 6.81 -7.75
N GLU A 165 14.46 7.41 -6.95
CA GLU A 165 14.41 7.30 -5.48
C GLU A 165 13.07 7.78 -4.94
N ALA A 166 12.58 8.94 -5.39
CA ALA A 166 11.28 9.46 -4.99
C ALA A 166 10.10 8.55 -5.43
N GLN A 167 10.16 8.02 -6.65
CA GLN A 167 9.15 7.08 -7.16
C GLN A 167 9.14 5.77 -6.36
N ASN A 168 10.31 5.23 -6.03
CA ASN A 168 10.45 4.03 -5.23
C ASN A 168 9.91 4.25 -3.80
N GLU A 169 10.18 5.40 -3.18
CA GLU A 169 9.64 5.73 -1.86
C GLU A 169 8.11 5.84 -1.88
N GLN A 170 7.55 6.46 -2.93
CA GLN A 170 6.10 6.49 -3.12
C GLN A 170 5.52 5.08 -3.25
N LEU A 171 6.14 4.22 -4.06
CA LEU A 171 5.68 2.84 -4.24
C LEU A 171 5.77 2.03 -2.94
N ALA A 172 6.87 2.17 -2.19
CA ALA A 172 7.05 1.53 -0.89
C ALA A 172 5.94 1.92 0.09
N ARG A 173 5.55 3.20 0.12
CA ARG A 173 4.42 3.67 0.94
C ARG A 173 3.08 3.05 0.52
N LEU A 174 2.84 2.88 -0.78
CA LEU A 174 1.63 2.22 -1.28
C LEU A 174 1.59 0.73 -0.92
N ILE A 175 2.72 0.03 -1.04
CA ILE A 175 2.86 -1.38 -0.65
C ILE A 175 2.60 -1.54 0.85
N ALA A 176 3.23 -0.73 1.69
CA ALA A 176 3.01 -0.80 3.14
C ALA A 176 1.53 -0.57 3.51
N ARG A 177 0.83 0.32 2.79
CA ARG A 177 -0.60 0.57 2.98
C ARG A 177 -1.46 -0.63 2.58
N SER A 178 -1.16 -1.27 1.45
CA SER A 178 -1.91 -2.42 0.96
C SER A 178 -1.68 -3.64 1.84
N GLU A 179 -0.45 -3.87 2.30
CA GLU A 179 -0.11 -4.93 3.25
C GLU A 179 -0.83 -4.73 4.59
N ALA A 180 -0.84 -3.52 5.13
CA ALA A 180 -1.58 -3.20 6.35
C ALA A 180 -3.10 -3.45 6.19
N GLN A 181 -3.67 -3.15 5.01
CA GLN A 181 -5.07 -3.44 4.72
C GLN A 181 -5.33 -4.95 4.61
N ALA A 182 -4.45 -5.69 3.93
CA ALA A 182 -4.55 -7.14 3.80
C ALA A 182 -4.48 -7.82 5.18
N GLU A 183 -3.58 -7.36 6.04
CA GLU A 183 -3.42 -7.90 7.39
C GLU A 183 -4.64 -7.62 8.27
N ARG A 184 -5.21 -6.41 8.20
CA ARG A 184 -6.49 -6.12 8.88
C ARG A 184 -7.61 -7.04 8.41
N LEU A 185 -7.73 -7.24 7.09
CA LEU A 185 -8.76 -8.12 6.54
C LEU A 185 -8.58 -9.58 6.98
N ARG A 186 -7.35 -10.09 7.00
CA ARG A 186 -7.03 -11.43 7.51
C ARG A 186 -7.44 -11.59 8.98
N ASN A 187 -7.08 -10.62 9.82
CA ASN A 187 -7.46 -10.63 11.23
C ASN A 187 -8.99 -10.56 11.43
N ASP A 188 -9.68 -9.78 10.62
CA ASP A 188 -11.15 -9.71 10.66
C ASP A 188 -11.80 -11.02 10.23
N LEU A 189 -11.30 -11.67 9.17
CA LEU A 189 -11.79 -12.99 8.73
C LEU A 189 -11.55 -14.05 9.80
N GLN A 190 -10.37 -14.09 10.42
CA GLN A 190 -10.06 -15.03 11.50
C GLN A 190 -10.99 -14.81 12.69
N ARG A 191 -11.23 -13.55 13.09
CA ARG A 191 -12.15 -13.22 14.18
C ARG A 191 -13.59 -13.62 13.86
N ARG A 192 -14.04 -13.40 12.62
CA ARG A 192 -15.39 -13.83 12.15
C ARG A 192 -15.53 -15.34 12.21
N GLY A 193 -14.56 -16.09 11.67
CA GLY A 193 -14.58 -17.55 11.73
C GLY A 193 -14.64 -18.08 13.16
N ALA A 194 -13.84 -17.52 14.07
CA ALA A 194 -13.89 -17.89 15.49
C ALA A 194 -15.27 -17.61 16.14
N GLN A 195 -15.87 -16.46 15.82
CA GLN A 195 -17.20 -16.10 16.31
C GLN A 195 -18.29 -17.03 15.75
N GLU A 196 -18.24 -17.36 14.46
CA GLU A 196 -19.16 -18.28 13.82
C GLU A 196 -19.08 -19.68 14.43
N HIS A 197 -17.86 -20.19 14.68
CA HIS A 197 -17.67 -21.44 15.39
C HIS A 197 -18.22 -21.40 16.82
N ALA A 198 -17.99 -20.31 17.57
CA ALA A 198 -18.52 -20.16 18.92
C ALA A 198 -20.06 -20.14 18.95
N VAL A 199 -20.70 -19.42 18.02
CA VAL A 199 -22.16 -19.37 17.89
C VAL A 199 -22.71 -20.73 17.49
N SER A 200 -22.11 -21.40 16.51
CA SER A 200 -22.50 -22.75 16.10
C SER A 200 -22.42 -23.74 17.27
N ASN A 201 -21.31 -23.74 18.02
CA ASN A 201 -21.14 -24.58 19.20
C ASN A 201 -22.20 -24.28 20.27
N ARG A 202 -22.53 -23.00 20.51
CA ARG A 202 -23.58 -22.60 21.44
C ARG A 202 -24.95 -23.10 20.99
N GLN A 203 -25.28 -22.99 19.70
CA GLN A 203 -26.55 -23.51 19.16
C GLN A 203 -26.65 -25.01 19.37
N HIS A 204 -25.61 -25.78 19.01
CA HIS A 204 -25.58 -27.22 19.25
C HIS A 204 -25.77 -27.57 20.73
N GLN A 205 -25.15 -26.82 21.64
CA GLN A 205 -25.30 -27.02 23.08
C GLN A 205 -26.74 -26.73 23.55
N VAL A 206 -27.34 -25.63 23.10
CA VAL A 206 -28.73 -25.28 23.43
C VAL A 206 -29.69 -26.35 22.91
N HIS A 207 -29.49 -26.87 21.69
CA HIS A 207 -30.33 -27.96 21.17
C HIS A 207 -30.24 -29.22 22.03
N LYS A 208 -29.05 -29.57 22.54
CA LYS A 208 -28.87 -30.69 23.48
C LYS A 208 -29.56 -30.44 24.82
N GLU A 209 -29.48 -29.22 25.35
CA GLU A 209 -30.14 -28.84 26.60
C GLU A 209 -31.67 -28.90 26.45
N VAL A 210 -32.22 -28.41 25.34
CA VAL A 210 -33.66 -28.46 25.04
C VAL A 210 -34.14 -29.90 24.96
N SER A 211 -33.46 -30.78 24.22
CA SER A 211 -33.88 -32.18 24.11
C SER A 211 -33.80 -32.92 25.45
N GLN A 212 -32.81 -32.60 26.29
CA GLN A 212 -32.72 -33.13 27.65
C GLN A 212 -33.90 -32.66 28.53
N LEU A 213 -34.22 -31.36 28.50
CA LEU A 213 -35.35 -30.80 29.26
C LEU A 213 -36.69 -31.36 28.79
N GLU A 214 -36.87 -31.57 27.49
CA GLU A 214 -38.06 -32.21 26.94
C GLU A 214 -38.21 -33.65 27.43
N ALA A 215 -37.12 -34.44 27.42
CA ALA A 215 -37.12 -35.80 27.95
C ALA A 215 -37.47 -35.82 29.46
N GLN A 216 -36.90 -34.90 30.24
CA GLN A 216 -37.22 -34.75 31.66
C GLN A 216 -38.69 -34.38 31.88
N ARG A 217 -39.23 -33.46 31.09
CA ARG A 217 -40.65 -33.06 31.15
C ARG A 217 -41.57 -34.25 30.89
N VAL A 218 -41.30 -35.03 29.84
CA VAL A 218 -42.11 -36.20 29.49
C VAL A 218 -42.05 -37.26 30.59
N ALA A 219 -40.87 -37.51 31.16
CA ALA A 219 -40.72 -38.43 32.30
C ALA A 219 -41.53 -37.95 33.52
N ALA A 220 -41.41 -36.67 33.89
CA ALA A 220 -42.16 -36.09 35.02
C ALA A 220 -43.69 -36.17 34.81
N GLN A 221 -44.16 -35.91 33.58
CA GLN A 221 -45.58 -36.05 33.24
C GLN A 221 -46.06 -37.50 33.37
N ALA A 222 -45.24 -38.48 32.94
CA ALA A 222 -45.55 -39.89 33.13
C ALA A 222 -45.63 -40.28 34.61
N HIS A 223 -44.73 -39.76 35.45
CA HIS A 223 -44.77 -39.94 36.91
C HIS A 223 -46.02 -39.34 37.56
N LEU A 224 -46.40 -38.11 37.18
CA LEU A 224 -47.63 -37.46 37.65
C LEU A 224 -48.86 -38.29 37.30
N ASN A 225 -48.98 -38.73 36.05
CA ASN A 225 -50.10 -39.56 35.60
C ASN A 225 -50.18 -40.89 36.38
N LYS A 226 -49.03 -41.50 36.68
CA LYS A 226 -48.96 -42.70 37.53
C LYS A 226 -49.46 -42.42 38.95
N ALA A 227 -49.02 -41.33 39.57
CA ALA A 227 -49.44 -40.94 40.93
C ALA A 227 -50.95 -40.63 41.00
N HIS A 228 -51.51 -39.92 40.02
CA HIS A 228 -52.95 -39.66 39.94
C HIS A 228 -53.77 -40.96 39.88
N ARG A 229 -53.33 -41.93 39.08
CA ARG A 229 -53.99 -43.24 39.02
C ARG A 229 -53.96 -43.97 40.37
N GLN A 230 -52.84 -43.88 41.09
CA GLN A 230 -52.72 -44.46 42.44
C GLN A 230 -53.67 -43.79 43.44
N ILE A 231 -53.75 -42.46 43.44
CA ILE A 231 -54.68 -41.72 44.31
C ILE A 231 -56.13 -42.14 44.02
N HIS A 232 -56.52 -42.21 42.74
CA HIS A 232 -57.87 -42.62 42.36
C HIS A 232 -58.20 -44.04 42.83
N GLN A 233 -57.25 -44.98 42.66
CA GLN A 233 -57.39 -46.34 43.17
C GLN A 233 -57.61 -46.36 44.69
N LEU A 234 -56.79 -45.63 45.45
CA LEU A 234 -56.93 -45.52 46.90
C LEU A 234 -58.27 -44.89 47.31
N SER A 235 -58.74 -43.86 46.61
CA SER A 235 -60.05 -43.24 46.92
C SER A 235 -61.23 -44.19 46.69
N LEU A 236 -61.19 -45.01 45.63
CA LEU A 236 -62.22 -46.01 45.39
C LEU A 236 -62.26 -47.05 46.51
N THR A 237 -61.09 -47.60 46.86
CA THR A 237 -60.99 -48.58 47.96
C THR A 237 -61.42 -48.01 49.31
N SER A 238 -61.15 -46.72 49.56
CA SER A 238 -61.58 -46.05 50.80
C SER A 238 -63.08 -45.79 50.83
N ASN A 239 -63.71 -45.48 49.70
CA ASN A 239 -65.14 -45.18 49.64
C ASN A 239 -65.99 -46.46 49.77
N GLU A 240 -65.50 -47.60 49.27
CA GLU A 240 -66.09 -48.92 49.51
C GLU A 240 -66.03 -49.34 50.99
N ALA A 241 -65.09 -48.80 51.76
CA ALA A 241 -64.91 -49.08 53.18
C ALA A 241 -65.78 -48.21 54.11
N ILE A 242 -66.51 -47.21 53.60
CA ILE A 242 -67.45 -46.40 54.39
C ILE A 242 -68.83 -47.11 54.40
N PRO A 243 -69.26 -47.69 55.54
CA PRO A 243 -70.51 -48.43 55.61
C PRO A 243 -71.70 -47.50 55.38
N HIS A 244 -72.58 -47.86 54.45
CA HIS A 244 -73.90 -47.27 54.32
C HIS A 244 -74.65 -47.48 55.66
N LEU A 245 -74.77 -46.43 56.48
CA LEU A 245 -75.70 -46.47 57.60
C LEU A 245 -77.13 -46.50 57.02
N PRO A 246 -77.94 -47.52 57.32
CA PRO A 246 -79.28 -47.62 56.76
C PRO A 246 -80.12 -46.45 57.29
N ASN A 247 -80.62 -45.60 56.39
CA ASN A 247 -81.65 -44.62 56.70
C ASN A 247 -82.96 -45.37 56.95
N ARG A 248 -83.57 -45.03 58.09
CA ARG A 248 -84.80 -45.57 58.69
C ARG A 248 -86.02 -45.49 57.77
#